data_AF-A0A2J8P2V1-F1
#
_entry.id   AF-A0A2J8P2V1-F1
#
_cell.length_a   1.000
_cell.length_b   1.000
_cell.length_c   1.000
_cell.angle_alpha   90.00
_cell.angle_beta   90.00
_cell.angle_gamma   90.00
#
_symmetry.space_group_name_H-M   'P 1'
#
loop_
_entity.id
_entity.type
_entity.pdbx_description
1 polymer ?
#
loop_
_entity_poly.entity_id
_entity_poly.type
_entity_poly.pdbx_seq_one_letter_code
_entity_poly.pdbx_strand_id
1 'polypeptide(L)'
;MLALLVLVNVALASAHHGGEHFEGEKVFRVNVEDENHINIIRELASTTQIDFWKPDSVTQIKPHSTVDFRVKAEDTVTVENVLKQNELQYKVLINNLRN
;
A
#
# COMPACT_ATOMS: atom_id res chain seq x y z
N MET A 1 -6.41 13.29 55.02
CA MET A 1 -6.07 11.95 54.50
C MET A 1 -7.40 11.33 54.05
N LEU A 2 -7.94 11.69 52.87
CA LEU A 2 -7.61 11.24 51.51
C LEU A 2 -7.93 9.75 51.29
N ALA A 3 -9.00 9.49 50.55
CA ALA A 3 -9.13 8.32 49.68
C ALA A 3 -10.26 8.57 48.67
N LEU A 4 -9.87 9.05 47.49
CA LEU A 4 -10.71 9.20 46.30
C LEU A 4 -10.71 7.85 45.56
N LEU A 5 -11.87 7.19 45.45
CA LEU A 5 -12.02 5.96 44.67
C LEU A 5 -12.26 6.33 43.19
N VAL A 6 -11.21 6.26 42.38
CA VAL A 6 -11.31 6.33 40.92
C VAL A 6 -11.44 4.91 40.38
N LEU A 7 -12.63 4.56 39.86
CA LEU A 7 -12.82 3.35 39.06
C LEU A 7 -12.08 3.52 37.72
N VAL A 8 -10.99 2.76 37.55
CA VAL A 8 -10.31 2.61 36.26
C VAL A 8 -11.10 1.62 35.42
N ASN A 9 -11.79 2.11 34.39
CA ASN A 9 -12.35 1.30 33.31
C ASN A 9 -11.73 1.77 31.99
N VAL A 10 -10.78 1.01 31.45
CA VAL A 10 -10.53 0.97 30.00
C VAL A 10 -10.05 -0.44 29.63
N ALA A 11 -10.99 -1.35 29.40
CA ALA A 11 -10.72 -2.57 28.64
C ALA A 11 -11.11 -2.31 27.18
N LEU A 12 -10.23 -1.65 26.42
CA LEU A 12 -10.28 -1.73 24.95
C LEU A 12 -9.38 -2.88 24.53
N ALA A 13 -9.90 -4.10 24.60
CA ALA A 13 -9.42 -5.17 23.76
C ALA A 13 -10.02 -4.94 22.37
N SER A 14 -9.42 -4.05 21.58
CA SER A 14 -9.62 -4.07 20.14
C SER A 14 -9.00 -5.36 19.62
N ALA A 15 -9.79 -6.42 19.57
CA ALA A 15 -9.51 -7.58 18.74
C ALA A 15 -9.61 -7.13 17.28
N HIS A 16 -8.58 -6.43 16.81
CA HIS A 16 -8.38 -6.18 15.40
C HIS A 16 -8.13 -7.55 14.78
N HIS A 17 -9.14 -8.07 14.11
CA HIS A 17 -9.15 -9.37 13.47
C HIS A 17 -8.01 -9.38 12.44
N GLY A 18 -6.86 -9.94 12.82
CA GLY A 18 -5.68 -10.09 11.97
C GLY A 18 -5.84 -11.20 10.94
N GLY A 19 -6.99 -11.25 10.26
CA GLY A 19 -7.14 -12.02 9.04
C GLY A 19 -6.78 -11.10 7.89
N GLU A 20 -5.75 -11.43 7.13
CA GLU A 20 -5.40 -10.73 5.89
C GLU A 20 -6.60 -10.80 4.95
N HIS A 21 -7.42 -9.75 4.96
CA HIS A 21 -8.61 -9.67 4.14
C HIS A 21 -8.22 -9.13 2.77
N PHE A 22 -7.80 -10.02 1.88
CA PHE A 22 -7.37 -9.68 0.51
C PHE A 22 -8.49 -9.15 -0.40
N GLU A 23 -9.71 -8.97 0.14
CA GLU A 23 -10.84 -8.51 -0.63
C GLU A 23 -10.68 -7.05 -1.04
N GLY A 24 -10.75 -6.80 -2.35
CA GLY A 24 -10.59 -5.47 -2.91
C GLY A 24 -9.14 -5.02 -3.02
N GLU A 25 -8.18 -5.81 -2.52
CA GLU A 25 -6.77 -5.56 -2.78
C GLU A 25 -6.46 -5.77 -4.26
N LYS A 26 -5.54 -4.96 -4.78
CA LYS A 26 -5.16 -4.98 -6.20
C LYS A 26 -3.67 -5.14 -6.36
N VAL A 27 -3.28 -5.77 -7.45
CA VAL A 27 -1.89 -5.83 -7.90
C VAL A 27 -1.74 -4.98 -9.15
N PHE A 28 -0.86 -3.99 -9.07
CA PHE A 28 -0.53 -3.09 -10.16
C PHE A 28 0.82 -3.50 -10.77
N ARG A 29 0.93 -3.38 -12.08
CA ARG A 29 2.19 -3.37 -12.83
C ARG A 29 2.40 -1.98 -13.38
N VAL A 30 3.50 -1.33 -13.01
CA VAL A 30 3.88 0.00 -13.50
C VAL A 30 5.12 -0.12 -14.38
N ASN A 31 5.12 0.56 -15.53
CA ASN A 31 6.29 0.69 -16.39
C ASN A 31 7.11 1.89 -15.94
N VAL A 32 8.37 1.65 -15.60
CA VAL A 32 9.32 2.66 -15.15
C VAL A 32 10.18 3.03 -16.33
N GLU A 33 10.10 4.27 -16.79
CA GLU A 33 10.88 4.75 -17.94
C GLU A 33 12.20 5.35 -17.46
N ASP A 34 12.15 6.20 -16.44
CA ASP A 34 13.31 6.93 -15.92
C ASP A 34 13.29 7.09 -14.39
N GLU A 35 14.31 7.76 -13.85
CA GLU A 35 14.50 7.98 -12.41
C GLU A 35 13.36 8.79 -11.75
N ASN A 36 12.66 9.64 -12.48
CA ASN A 36 11.48 10.36 -11.96
C ASN A 36 10.37 9.37 -11.60
N HIS A 37 10.10 8.38 -12.46
CA HIS A 37 9.12 7.33 -12.19
C HIS A 37 9.50 6.52 -10.94
N ILE A 38 10.80 6.25 -10.75
CA ILE A 38 11.32 5.57 -9.56
C ILE A 38 11.06 6.40 -8.29
N ASN A 39 11.31 7.71 -8.35
CA ASN A 39 11.09 8.60 -7.22
C ASN A 39 9.61 8.68 -6.83
N ILE A 40 8.69 8.73 -7.80
CA ILE A 40 7.25 8.70 -7.55
C ILE A 40 6.84 7.40 -6.85
N ILE A 41 7.29 6.24 -7.35
CA ILE A 41 7.00 4.94 -6.70
C ILE A 41 7.59 4.89 -5.29
N ARG A 42 8.77 5.48 -5.07
CA ARG A 42 9.40 5.57 -3.75
C ARG A 42 8.60 6.43 -2.78
N GLU A 43 8.15 7.59 -3.22
CA GLU A 43 7.30 8.48 -2.41
C GLU A 43 5.97 7.79 -2.06
N LEU A 44 5.38 7.12 -3.04
CA LEU A 44 4.17 6.34 -2.85
C LEU A 44 4.37 5.22 -1.82
N ALA A 45 5.46 4.46 -1.90
CA ALA A 45 5.77 3.41 -0.93
C ALA A 45 6.11 3.93 0.48
N SER A 46 6.50 5.21 0.60
CA SER A 46 6.71 5.85 1.91
C SER A 46 5.45 6.44 2.53
N THR A 47 4.40 6.68 1.74
CA THR A 47 3.12 7.25 2.21
C THR A 47 2.00 6.21 2.31
N THR A 48 2.10 5.13 1.54
CA THR A 48 1.10 4.06 1.45
C THR A 48 1.75 2.71 1.73
N GLN A 49 1.04 1.82 2.42
CA GLN A 49 1.53 0.47 2.64
C GLN A 49 1.41 -0.36 1.36
N ILE A 50 2.55 -0.50 0.67
CA ILE A 50 2.67 -1.25 -0.58
C ILE A 50 3.54 -2.48 -0.36
N ASP A 51 3.14 -3.60 -0.95
CA ASP A 51 3.84 -4.87 -0.87
C ASP A 51 4.41 -5.23 -2.25
N PHE A 52 5.74 -5.15 -2.39
CA PHE A 52 6.44 -5.32 -3.66
C PHE A 52 6.53 -6.79 -4.05
N TRP A 53 6.09 -7.13 -5.26
CA TRP A 53 6.18 -8.49 -5.80
C TRP A 53 7.42 -8.67 -6.68
N LYS A 54 7.66 -7.73 -7.60
CA LYS A 54 8.85 -7.73 -8.47
C LYS A 54 9.22 -6.30 -8.88
N PRO A 55 10.46 -5.83 -8.65
CA PRO A 55 11.46 -6.44 -7.77
C PRO A 55 11.01 -6.43 -6.31
N ASP A 56 11.73 -7.15 -5.43
CA ASP A 56 11.33 -7.35 -4.02
C ASP A 56 11.38 -6.06 -3.17
N SER A 57 12.02 -5.01 -3.69
CA SER A 57 12.18 -3.74 -3.00
C SER A 57 12.25 -2.57 -3.99
N VAL A 58 11.74 -1.41 -3.55
CA VAL A 58 11.86 -0.14 -4.27
C VAL A 58 13.30 0.23 -4.65
N THR A 59 14.28 -0.21 -3.86
CA THR A 59 15.71 0.07 -4.10
C THR A 59 16.29 -0.68 -5.30
N GLN A 60 15.61 -1.72 -5.75
CA GLN A 60 16.05 -2.58 -6.86
C GLN A 60 15.41 -2.21 -8.20
N ILE A 61 14.50 -1.23 -8.19
CA ILE A 61 13.84 -0.74 -9.40
C ILE A 61 14.89 -0.06 -10.29
N LYS A 62 14.85 -0.35 -11.59
CA LYS A 62 15.73 0.25 -12.60
C LYS A 62 14.92 1.01 -13.64
N PRO A 63 15.50 2.01 -14.32
CA PRO A 63 14.91 2.58 -15.52
C PRO A 63 14.62 1.51 -16.58
N HIS A 64 13.63 1.76 -17.42
CA HIS A 64 13.15 0.85 -18.46
C HIS A 64 12.79 -0.57 -17.96
N SER A 65 12.22 -0.66 -16.76
CA SER A 65 11.79 -1.93 -16.15
C SER A 65 10.33 -1.86 -15.69
N THR A 66 9.78 -2.99 -15.23
CA THR A 66 8.43 -3.02 -14.68
C THR A 66 8.46 -3.34 -13.20
N VAL A 67 7.54 -2.73 -12.47
CA VAL A 67 7.37 -2.94 -11.03
C VAL A 67 5.97 -3.46 -10.76
N ASP A 68 5.91 -4.60 -10.11
CA ASP A 68 4.68 -5.25 -9.67
C ASP A 68 4.56 -5.09 -8.17
N PHE A 69 3.41 -4.60 -7.70
CA PHE A 69 3.16 -4.45 -6.27
C PHE A 69 1.68 -4.56 -5.92
N ARG A 70 1.42 -5.06 -4.73
CA ARG A 70 0.10 -5.19 -4.10
C ARG A 70 -0.21 -3.96 -3.26
N VAL A 71 -1.48 -3.55 -3.31
CA VAL A 71 -2.02 -2.41 -2.57
C VAL A 71 -3.27 -2.87 -1.83
N LYS A 72 -3.38 -2.44 -0.56
CA LYS A 72 -4.56 -2.65 0.27
C LYS A 72 -5.80 -2.02 -0.36
N ALA A 73 -6.96 -2.62 -0.14
CA ALA A 73 -8.23 -2.18 -0.72
C ALA A 73 -8.51 -0.68 -0.48
N GLU A 74 -8.25 -0.21 0.75
CA GLU A 74 -8.46 1.19 1.17
C GLU A 74 -7.62 2.21 0.38
N ASP A 75 -6.43 1.80 -0.07
CA ASP A 75 -5.46 2.68 -0.73
C ASP A 75 -5.50 2.58 -2.27
N THR A 76 -6.24 1.61 -2.83
CA THR A 76 -6.26 1.35 -4.27
C THR A 76 -6.63 2.59 -5.10
N VAL A 77 -7.63 3.36 -4.65
CA VAL A 77 -8.08 4.58 -5.34
C VAL A 77 -7.01 5.67 -5.28
N THR A 78 -6.38 5.85 -4.12
CA THR A 78 -5.31 6.83 -3.92
C THR A 78 -4.10 6.50 -4.80
N VAL A 79 -3.65 5.24 -4.78
CA VAL A 79 -2.56 4.78 -5.64
C VAL A 79 -2.90 4.99 -7.11
N GLU A 80 -4.08 4.57 -7.55
CA GLU A 80 -4.48 4.70 -8.95
C GLU A 80 -4.53 6.17 -9.41
N ASN A 81 -4.98 7.08 -8.53
CA ASN A 81 -4.94 8.52 -8.80
C ASN A 81 -3.51 9.05 -8.92
N VAL A 82 -2.58 8.65 -8.03
CA VAL A 82 -1.16 9.06 -8.12
C VAL A 82 -0.54 8.56 -9.43
N LEU A 83 -0.81 7.32 -9.82
CA LEU A 83 -0.32 6.76 -11.09
C LEU A 83 -0.84 7.56 -12.30
N LYS A 84 -2.14 7.90 -12.32
CA LYS A 84 -2.75 8.71 -13.39
C LYS A 84 -2.22 10.14 -13.43
N GLN A 85 -2.13 10.81 -12.27
CA GLN A 85 -1.70 12.20 -12.15
C GLN A 85 -0.25 12.41 -12.60
N ASN A 86 0.60 11.41 -12.38
CA ASN A 86 1.98 11.41 -12.82
C ASN A 86 2.18 10.76 -14.19
N GLU A 87 1.09 10.48 -14.92
CA GLU A 87 1.10 9.89 -16.27
C GLU A 87 1.89 8.57 -16.36
N LEU A 88 1.99 7.84 -15.25
CA LEU A 88 2.68 6.55 -15.20
C LEU A 88 1.87 5.51 -15.95
N GLN A 89 2.50 4.85 -16.91
CA GLN A 89 1.88 3.73 -17.60
C GLN A 89 1.74 2.53 -16.66
N TYR A 90 0.50 2.14 -16.35
CA TYR A 90 0.23 1.01 -15.47
C TYR A 90 -0.84 0.07 -16.02
N LYS A 91 -0.86 -1.14 -15.47
CA LYS A 91 -1.88 -2.16 -15.71
C LYS A 91 -2.29 -2.76 -14.38
N VAL A 92 -3.57 -3.06 -14.22
CA VAL A 92 -4.06 -3.87 -13.08
C VAL A 92 -3.88 -5.33 -13.47
N LEU A 93 -2.95 -6.03 -12.81
CA LEU A 93 -2.73 -7.47 -13.04
C LEU A 93 -3.82 -8.30 -12.35
N ILE A 94 -4.20 -7.89 -11.15
CA ILE A 94 -5.21 -8.56 -10.32
C ILE A 94 -6.11 -7.47 -9.74
N ASN A 95 -7.41 -7.51 -10.07
CA ASN A 95 -8.37 -6.49 -9.63
C ASN A 95 -9.02 -6.79 -8.26
N ASN A 96 -8.96 -8.05 -7.81
CA ASN A 96 -9.36 -8.45 -6.47
C ASN A 96 -8.54 -9.68 -6.07
N LEU A 97 -7.59 -9.51 -5.17
CA LEU A 97 -6.64 -10.56 -4.80
C LEU A 97 -7.28 -11.77 -4.10
N ARG A 98 -8.50 -11.62 -3.57
CA ARG A 98 -9.27 -12.72 -2.97
C ARG A 98 -9.72 -13.78 -3.99
N ASN A 99 -9.90 -13.43 -5.27
CA ASN A 99 -10.58 -14.25 -6.27
C ASN A 99 -9.64 -14.87 -7.31
#